data_AF-A0A956NEJ9-F1
#
_entry.id   AF-A0A956NEJ9-F1
#
_cell.length_a   1.000
_cell.length_b   1.000
_cell.length_c   1.000
_cell.angle_alpha   90.00
_cell.angle_beta   90.00
_cell.angle_gamma   90.00
#
_symmetry.space_group_name_H-M   'P 1'
#
loop_
_entity.id
_entity.type
_entity.pdbx_description
1 polymer ?
#
loop_
_entity_poly.entity_id
_entity_poly.type
_entity_poly.pdbx_seq_one_letter_code
_entity_poly.pdbx_strand_id
1 'polypeptide(L)'
;MIRPALLGRASILTLTVTAVSLLAIDSASAGPNANGTLILHYHPSLPMCIDIPPCEYGATDPLQSCSEAITNVHEDETGLFTVYAAFAASDAPRLAGVAFGIDYDPDVVILLGFETCGDFELANENWPEPGSGTAVTWSTVQTGQLTPVYGFSGYSYSYYGTDRSLDLVPHPTQGGVFADDDVPSNLDPIAGFGSLGFGNNPGSAPCPTDVALGACCLEDCSCIVTTRDECQGTYYGDGEVCDPNPCDCPVQGACCLPDGSCVVDSEPECDVQGGQWMGKFTECDPDPCVNTPIEERSWGQVKGIYR
;
A
#
# COMPACT_ATOMS: atom_id res chain seq x y z
N MET A 1 71.45 -39.69 -29.05
CA MET A 1 70.73 -39.48 -30.31
C MET A 1 69.66 -38.44 -30.08
N ILE A 2 69.55 -37.52 -31.02
CA ILE A 2 68.86 -36.23 -31.00
C ILE A 2 67.38 -36.38 -30.62
N ARG A 3 66.88 -35.56 -29.68
CA ARG A 3 65.44 -35.28 -29.51
C ARG A 3 65.19 -33.79 -29.75
N PRO A 4 64.19 -33.41 -30.57
CA PRO A 4 63.96 -32.04 -31.00
C PRO A 4 63.14 -31.22 -30.00
N ALA A 5 63.33 -29.91 -30.07
CA ALA A 5 62.55 -28.86 -29.43
C ALA A 5 61.10 -28.82 -29.92
N LEU A 6 60.19 -28.18 -29.18
CA LEU A 6 59.18 -27.25 -29.71
C LEU A 6 58.38 -26.55 -28.57
N LEU A 7 58.47 -25.22 -28.63
CA LEU A 7 57.48 -24.18 -28.36
C LEU A 7 56.93 -23.89 -26.96
N GLY A 8 57.06 -22.60 -26.61
CA GLY A 8 56.69 -21.96 -25.36
C GLY A 8 55.20 -21.75 -25.16
N ARG A 9 54.81 -21.72 -23.87
CA ARG A 9 53.47 -21.39 -23.41
C ARG A 9 53.28 -19.88 -23.42
N ALA A 10 52.36 -19.40 -24.26
CA ALA A 10 51.77 -18.07 -24.12
C ALA A 10 50.64 -18.17 -23.08
N SER A 11 50.82 -17.49 -21.94
CA SER A 11 49.77 -17.32 -20.93
C SER A 11 48.75 -16.30 -21.42
N ILE A 12 47.53 -16.75 -21.71
CA ILE A 12 46.38 -15.88 -21.96
C ILE A 12 45.70 -15.64 -20.60
N LEU A 13 45.85 -14.43 -20.06
CA LEU A 13 45.07 -13.96 -18.91
C LEU A 13 43.64 -13.72 -19.39
N THR A 14 42.71 -14.61 -19.04
CA THR A 14 41.27 -14.36 -19.21
C THR A 14 40.79 -13.48 -18.07
N LEU A 15 40.56 -12.20 -18.36
CA LEU A 15 39.93 -11.24 -17.46
C LEU A 15 38.42 -11.52 -17.46
N THR A 16 37.91 -12.21 -16.44
CA THR A 16 36.47 -12.38 -16.24
C THR A 16 35.91 -11.11 -15.62
N VAL A 17 35.25 -10.28 -16.43
CA VAL A 17 34.41 -9.18 -15.93
C VAL A 17 33.12 -9.79 -15.43
N THR A 18 33.01 -9.99 -14.12
CA THR A 18 31.72 -10.27 -13.47
C THR A 18 30.89 -9.00 -13.52
N ALA A 19 29.96 -8.94 -14.48
CA ALA A 19 28.88 -7.98 -14.46
C ALA A 19 27.99 -8.31 -13.26
N VAL A 20 28.13 -7.52 -12.19
CA VAL A 20 27.13 -7.48 -11.12
C VAL A 20 25.94 -6.76 -11.71
N SER A 21 24.95 -7.52 -12.19
CA SER A 21 23.64 -6.97 -12.52
C SER A 21 23.05 -6.41 -11.24
N LEU A 22 23.04 -5.08 -11.09
CA LEU A 22 22.12 -4.41 -10.19
C LEU A 22 20.71 -4.74 -10.69
N LEU A 23 20.06 -5.70 -10.03
CA LEU A 23 18.61 -5.78 -10.05
C LEU A 23 18.14 -4.51 -9.35
N ALA A 24 17.73 -3.52 -10.14
CA ALA A 24 16.82 -2.49 -9.65
C ALA A 24 15.57 -3.26 -9.22
N ILE A 25 15.36 -3.33 -7.91
CA ILE A 25 14.06 -3.67 -7.36
C ILE A 25 13.23 -2.43 -7.72
N ASP A 26 12.55 -2.47 -8.86
CA ASP A 26 11.46 -1.53 -9.11
C ASP A 26 10.50 -1.74 -7.94
N SER A 27 10.43 -0.76 -7.05
CA SER A 27 9.26 -0.59 -6.20
C SER A 27 8.11 -0.39 -7.18
N ALA A 28 7.42 -1.48 -7.56
CA ALA A 28 6.19 -1.37 -8.31
C ALA A 28 5.31 -0.42 -7.49
N SER A 29 5.11 0.79 -8.03
CA SER A 29 4.26 1.77 -7.36
C SER A 29 2.90 1.12 -7.23
N ALA A 30 2.52 0.85 -6.00
CA ALA A 30 1.17 0.43 -5.63
C ALA A 30 0.17 1.25 -6.45
N GLY A 31 -0.65 0.55 -7.24
CA GLY A 31 -1.74 1.14 -7.98
C GLY A 31 -2.89 1.56 -7.07
N PRO A 32 -3.95 2.13 -7.65
CA PRO A 32 -5.08 2.65 -6.89
C PRO A 32 -5.86 1.58 -6.12
N ASN A 33 -5.66 0.29 -6.41
CA ASN A 33 -6.34 -0.83 -5.76
C ASN A 33 -5.42 -1.59 -4.78
N ALA A 34 -4.22 -1.08 -4.51
CA ALA A 34 -3.27 -1.69 -3.59
C ALA A 34 -3.84 -1.82 -2.17
N ASN A 35 -3.36 -2.82 -1.43
CA ASN A 35 -3.84 -3.20 -0.09
C ASN A 35 -5.31 -3.64 -0.02
N GLY A 36 -6.03 -3.64 -1.15
CA GLY A 36 -7.36 -4.20 -1.24
C GLY A 36 -7.36 -5.70 -0.89
N THR A 37 -8.48 -6.17 -0.35
CA THR A 37 -8.69 -7.56 0.05
C THR A 37 -9.97 -8.09 -0.57
N LEU A 38 -10.09 -9.43 -0.65
CA LEU A 38 -11.36 -10.08 -0.96
C LEU A 38 -11.92 -10.73 0.30
N ILE A 39 -13.19 -10.48 0.59
CA ILE A 39 -13.88 -11.03 1.75
C ILE A 39 -15.18 -11.72 1.33
N LEU A 40 -15.63 -12.70 2.12
CA LEU A 40 -16.94 -13.34 1.98
C LEU A 40 -17.88 -12.82 3.07
N HIS A 41 -19.14 -12.58 2.70
CA HIS A 41 -20.20 -12.20 3.63
C HIS A 41 -21.43 -13.08 3.44
N TYR A 42 -21.87 -13.73 4.51
CA TYR A 42 -23.15 -14.44 4.58
C TYR A 42 -24.31 -13.49 4.88
N HIS A 43 -25.40 -13.64 4.14
CA HIS A 43 -26.66 -12.89 4.29
C HIS A 43 -27.70 -13.70 5.08
N PRO A 44 -27.74 -13.62 6.42
CA PRO A 44 -28.67 -14.41 7.24
C PRO A 44 -30.13 -13.97 7.10
N SER A 45 -30.38 -12.77 6.57
CA SER A 45 -31.74 -12.22 6.42
C SER A 45 -32.42 -12.66 5.12
N LEU A 46 -31.67 -13.22 4.17
CA LEU A 46 -32.17 -13.57 2.84
C LEU A 46 -32.49 -15.07 2.73
N PRO A 47 -33.71 -15.45 2.35
CA PRO A 47 -34.07 -16.85 2.16
C PRO A 47 -33.47 -17.41 0.85
N MET A 48 -33.06 -18.70 0.85
CA MET A 48 -32.43 -19.34 -0.31
C MET A 48 -33.27 -19.35 -1.61
N CYS A 49 -34.60 -19.36 -1.50
CA CYS A 49 -35.53 -19.57 -2.63
C CYS A 49 -35.99 -18.27 -3.26
N ILE A 50 -35.16 -17.23 -3.23
CA ILE A 50 -35.50 -15.96 -3.84
C ILE A 50 -34.97 -15.93 -5.28
N ASP A 51 -35.81 -15.52 -6.22
CA ASP A 51 -35.43 -15.23 -7.61
C ASP A 51 -34.63 -13.91 -7.70
N ILE A 52 -33.71 -13.68 -6.76
CA ILE A 52 -32.78 -12.57 -6.78
C ILE A 52 -31.42 -13.14 -7.22
N PRO A 53 -30.83 -12.59 -8.29
CA PRO A 53 -29.44 -12.85 -8.69
C PRO A 53 -28.47 -12.78 -7.51
N PRO A 54 -27.51 -13.70 -7.34
CA PRO A 54 -26.57 -13.65 -6.22
C PRO A 54 -25.81 -12.34 -5.99
N CYS A 55 -25.68 -11.52 -7.01
CA CYS A 55 -25.06 -10.20 -6.93
C CYS A 55 -26.01 -9.07 -6.52
N GLU A 56 -27.32 -9.30 -6.57
CA GLU A 56 -28.33 -8.37 -6.06
C GLU A 56 -28.64 -8.61 -4.56
N TYR A 57 -28.08 -9.66 -3.95
CA TYR A 57 -28.17 -9.90 -2.49
C TYR A 57 -27.60 -8.73 -1.71
N GLY A 58 -26.40 -8.27 -2.07
CA GLY A 58 -25.76 -7.13 -1.45
C GLY A 58 -26.50 -5.80 -1.63
N ALA A 59 -27.45 -5.70 -2.56
CA ALA A 59 -28.32 -4.53 -2.67
C ALA A 59 -29.53 -4.64 -1.72
N THR A 60 -29.95 -5.85 -1.40
CA THR A 60 -31.12 -6.13 -0.54
C THR A 60 -30.72 -6.17 0.94
N ASP A 61 -29.58 -6.75 1.26
CA ASP A 61 -28.95 -6.80 2.59
C ASP A 61 -27.48 -6.33 2.48
N PRO A 62 -27.24 -5.02 2.31
CA PRO A 62 -25.91 -4.49 2.08
C PRO A 62 -25.01 -4.62 3.31
N LEU A 63 -23.83 -5.22 3.11
CA LEU A 63 -22.73 -5.12 4.07
C LEU A 63 -22.31 -3.65 4.21
N GLN A 64 -22.37 -3.11 5.43
CA GLN A 64 -22.08 -1.69 5.69
C GLN A 64 -20.59 -1.41 5.85
N SER A 65 -19.84 -2.35 6.42
CA SER A 65 -18.41 -2.24 6.65
C SER A 65 -17.76 -3.62 6.62
N CYS A 66 -16.47 -3.70 6.28
CA CYS A 66 -15.77 -4.99 6.24
C CYS A 66 -15.81 -5.72 7.59
N SER A 67 -15.67 -4.99 8.70
CA SER A 67 -15.65 -5.58 10.05
C SER A 67 -16.99 -6.17 10.50
N GLU A 68 -18.08 -5.84 9.80
CA GLU A 68 -19.40 -6.42 10.00
C GLU A 68 -19.62 -7.70 9.18
N ALA A 69 -18.63 -8.14 8.40
CA ALA A 69 -18.75 -9.34 7.57
C ALA A 69 -19.02 -10.56 8.45
N ILE A 70 -20.20 -11.16 8.25
CA ILE A 70 -20.55 -12.45 8.83
C ILE A 70 -19.84 -13.55 8.04
N THR A 71 -18.79 -14.12 8.63
CA THR A 71 -17.94 -15.15 8.01
C THR A 71 -18.20 -16.56 8.51
N ASN A 72 -19.13 -16.73 9.46
CA ASN A 72 -19.49 -18.04 9.99
C ASN A 72 -20.98 -18.33 9.79
N VAL A 73 -21.27 -19.39 9.05
CA VAL A 73 -22.63 -19.89 8.80
C VAL A 73 -22.96 -20.95 9.86
N HIS A 74 -24.14 -20.88 10.47
CA HIS A 74 -24.55 -21.87 11.46
C HIS A 74 -24.81 -23.25 10.82
N GLU A 75 -24.77 -24.31 11.64
CA GLU A 75 -24.94 -25.68 11.16
C GLU A 75 -26.31 -25.88 10.48
N ASP A 76 -26.31 -26.65 9.39
CA ASP A 76 -27.49 -27.03 8.61
C ASP A 76 -28.26 -25.85 7.93
N GLU A 77 -27.69 -24.64 7.96
CA GLU A 77 -28.19 -23.51 7.18
C GLU A 77 -27.68 -23.57 5.74
N THR A 78 -28.59 -23.27 4.81
CA THR A 78 -28.23 -22.93 3.44
C THR A 78 -28.17 -21.42 3.36
N GLY A 79 -27.05 -20.91 2.86
CA GLY A 79 -26.77 -19.49 2.83
C GLY A 79 -26.61 -18.94 1.43
N LEU A 80 -26.85 -17.65 1.36
CA LEU A 80 -26.48 -16.79 0.26
C LEU A 80 -25.28 -15.99 0.73
N PHE A 81 -24.21 -15.97 -0.06
CA PHE A 81 -22.99 -15.27 0.32
C PHE A 81 -22.40 -14.51 -0.87
N THR A 82 -21.89 -13.32 -0.58
CA THR A 82 -21.33 -12.40 -1.57
C THR A 82 -19.84 -12.21 -1.29
N VAL A 83 -19.04 -12.28 -2.35
CA VAL A 83 -17.64 -11.87 -2.37
C VAL A 83 -17.61 -10.35 -2.55
N TYR A 84 -16.92 -9.65 -1.67
CA TYR A 84 -16.67 -8.22 -1.79
C TYR A 84 -15.18 -7.96 -2.02
N ALA A 85 -14.87 -7.05 -2.94
CA ALA A 85 -13.61 -6.32 -2.91
C ALA A 85 -13.73 -5.22 -1.84
N ALA A 86 -12.83 -5.28 -0.86
CA ALA A 86 -12.80 -4.37 0.26
C ALA A 86 -11.51 -3.54 0.22
N PHE A 87 -11.66 -2.23 0.29
CA PHE A 87 -10.59 -1.24 0.34
C PHE A 87 -10.67 -0.43 1.64
N ALA A 88 -9.56 0.12 2.09
CA ALA A 88 -9.52 0.90 3.32
C ALA A 88 -10.34 2.19 3.16
N ALA A 89 -10.76 2.79 4.27
CA ALA A 89 -11.58 4.00 4.22
C ALA A 89 -10.81 5.20 3.63
N SER A 90 -9.48 5.21 3.77
CA SER A 90 -8.59 6.19 3.15
C SER A 90 -8.37 5.99 1.65
N ASP A 91 -8.71 4.83 1.10
CA ASP A 91 -8.37 4.46 -0.27
C ASP A 91 -9.37 5.05 -1.27
N ALA A 92 -8.87 5.32 -2.48
CA ALA A 92 -9.66 5.75 -3.63
C ALA A 92 -9.58 4.70 -4.74
N PRO A 93 -10.22 3.52 -4.55
CA PRO A 93 -10.11 2.43 -5.50
C PRO A 93 -10.62 2.82 -6.88
N ARG A 94 -9.98 2.26 -7.90
CA ARG A 94 -10.39 2.34 -9.30
C ARG A 94 -10.47 0.92 -9.84
N LEU A 95 -11.42 0.14 -9.33
CA LEU A 95 -11.53 -1.27 -9.64
C LEU A 95 -12.24 -1.45 -11.00
N ALA A 96 -11.51 -1.92 -12.00
CA ALA A 96 -12.04 -2.24 -13.33
C ALA A 96 -12.10 -3.75 -13.60
N GLY A 97 -11.30 -4.54 -12.89
CA GLY A 97 -11.38 -5.99 -12.93
C GLY A 97 -10.74 -6.67 -11.72
N VAL A 98 -11.08 -7.92 -11.51
CA VAL A 98 -10.54 -8.76 -10.44
C VAL A 98 -10.39 -10.19 -10.93
N ALA A 99 -9.29 -10.85 -10.58
CA ALA A 99 -9.08 -12.27 -10.80
C ALA A 99 -8.86 -12.99 -9.47
N PHE A 100 -9.63 -14.03 -9.22
CA PHE A 100 -9.55 -14.85 -8.02
C PHE A 100 -9.99 -16.29 -8.29
N GLY A 101 -9.79 -17.14 -7.31
CA GLY A 101 -10.25 -18.53 -7.30
C GLY A 101 -10.90 -18.88 -5.98
N ILE A 102 -11.37 -20.13 -5.91
CA ILE A 102 -11.94 -20.69 -4.69
C ILE A 102 -11.36 -22.07 -4.43
N ASP A 103 -11.31 -22.45 -3.16
CA ASP A 103 -10.98 -23.80 -2.73
C ASP A 103 -11.92 -24.23 -1.60
N TYR A 104 -12.30 -25.50 -1.59
CA TYR A 104 -13.20 -26.09 -0.61
C TYR A 104 -13.23 -27.62 -0.78
N ASP A 105 -13.69 -28.35 0.23
CA ASP A 105 -13.97 -29.78 0.10
C ASP A 105 -15.38 -29.98 -0.53
N PRO A 106 -15.48 -30.54 -1.75
CA PRO A 106 -16.76 -30.68 -2.46
C PRO A 106 -17.65 -31.80 -1.89
N ASP A 107 -17.12 -32.68 -1.04
CA ASP A 107 -17.93 -33.65 -0.30
C ASP A 107 -18.59 -33.01 0.94
N VAL A 108 -18.13 -31.81 1.32
CA VAL A 108 -18.55 -31.08 2.52
C VAL A 108 -19.38 -29.85 2.18
N VAL A 109 -18.89 -28.98 1.29
CA VAL A 109 -19.53 -27.72 0.88
C VAL A 109 -20.13 -27.90 -0.51
N ILE A 110 -21.43 -27.63 -0.62
CA ILE A 110 -22.18 -27.76 -1.86
C ILE A 110 -22.60 -26.37 -2.33
N LEU A 111 -22.06 -25.93 -3.46
CA LEU A 111 -22.50 -24.73 -4.17
C LEU A 111 -23.67 -25.10 -5.09
N LEU A 112 -24.78 -24.37 -4.97
CA LEU A 112 -26.02 -24.59 -5.71
C LEU A 112 -26.22 -23.57 -6.84
N GLY A 113 -25.66 -22.38 -6.69
CA GLY A 113 -25.78 -21.29 -7.64
C GLY A 113 -24.64 -20.30 -7.45
N PHE A 114 -24.32 -19.60 -8.53
CA PHE A 114 -23.18 -18.70 -8.58
C PHE A 114 -23.38 -17.70 -9.73
N GLU A 115 -22.96 -16.45 -9.55
CA GLU A 115 -23.15 -15.39 -10.54
C GLU A 115 -22.12 -14.26 -10.37
N THR A 116 -21.70 -13.68 -11.50
CA THR A 116 -20.81 -12.52 -11.55
C THR A 116 -21.55 -11.21 -11.27
N CYS A 117 -20.90 -10.28 -10.56
CA CYS A 117 -21.46 -8.94 -10.31
C CYS A 117 -20.91 -7.91 -11.32
N GLY A 118 -20.02 -8.33 -12.22
CA GLY A 118 -19.49 -7.52 -13.30
C GLY A 118 -20.20 -7.71 -14.63
N ASP A 119 -19.85 -6.87 -15.59
CA ASP A 119 -20.45 -6.88 -16.93
C ASP A 119 -19.93 -8.04 -17.79
N PHE A 120 -18.74 -8.56 -17.46
CA PHE A 120 -18.10 -9.64 -18.20
C PHE A 120 -17.30 -10.55 -17.27
N GLU A 121 -17.35 -11.85 -17.57
CA GLU A 121 -16.70 -12.92 -16.81
C GLU A 121 -15.83 -13.80 -17.72
N LEU A 122 -14.64 -14.12 -17.23
CA LEU A 122 -13.68 -15.05 -17.81
C LEU A 122 -13.36 -16.13 -16.80
N ALA A 123 -14.27 -17.09 -16.68
CA ALA A 123 -14.11 -18.28 -15.88
C ALA A 123 -13.25 -19.34 -16.57
N ASN A 124 -12.51 -20.14 -15.81
CA ASN A 124 -11.95 -21.38 -16.32
C ASN A 124 -13.04 -22.46 -16.48
N GLU A 125 -12.72 -23.52 -17.23
CA GLU A 125 -13.71 -24.51 -17.71
C GLU A 125 -14.52 -25.17 -16.58
N ASN A 126 -13.91 -25.34 -15.41
CA ASN A 126 -14.50 -26.05 -14.28
C ASN A 126 -15.09 -25.11 -13.23
N TRP A 127 -15.17 -23.80 -13.47
CA TRP A 127 -15.72 -22.90 -12.46
C TRP A 127 -17.18 -23.26 -12.11
N PRO A 128 -17.57 -23.30 -10.82
CA PRO A 128 -16.81 -22.98 -9.60
C PRO A 128 -16.39 -24.22 -8.80
N GLU A 129 -15.76 -25.23 -9.41
CA GLU A 129 -15.20 -26.38 -8.70
C GLU A 129 -14.01 -25.97 -7.78
N PRO A 130 -13.63 -26.78 -6.79
CA PRO A 130 -12.44 -26.52 -5.97
C PRO A 130 -11.16 -26.34 -6.80
N GLY A 131 -10.36 -25.34 -6.46
CA GLY A 131 -9.13 -24.97 -7.17
C GLY A 131 -9.35 -24.28 -8.51
N SER A 132 -10.60 -23.94 -8.86
CA SER A 132 -10.95 -23.21 -10.07
C SER A 132 -10.85 -21.68 -9.86
N GLY A 133 -11.02 -20.91 -10.94
CA GLY A 133 -10.84 -19.45 -10.92
C GLY A 133 -11.66 -18.72 -11.97
N THR A 134 -12.01 -17.47 -11.65
CA THR A 134 -12.68 -16.55 -12.55
C THR A 134 -12.03 -15.17 -12.55
N ALA A 135 -12.18 -14.45 -13.66
CA ALA A 135 -11.91 -13.02 -13.71
C ALA A 135 -13.18 -12.27 -14.08
N VAL A 136 -13.47 -11.21 -13.33
CA VAL A 136 -14.66 -10.37 -13.49
C VAL A 136 -14.21 -8.96 -13.85
N THR A 137 -14.89 -8.33 -14.80
CA THR A 137 -14.59 -6.95 -15.22
C THR A 137 -15.86 -6.11 -15.32
N TRP A 138 -15.70 -4.81 -15.10
CA TRP A 138 -16.75 -3.81 -15.22
C TRP A 138 -16.42 -2.82 -16.34
N SER A 139 -17.43 -2.43 -17.11
CA SER A 139 -17.34 -1.36 -18.12
C SER A 139 -17.28 0.02 -17.47
N THR A 140 -17.82 0.13 -16.25
CA THR A 140 -17.74 1.33 -15.41
C THR A 140 -16.84 1.03 -14.22
N VAL A 141 -15.83 1.87 -14.00
CA VAL A 141 -14.91 1.73 -12.86
C VAL A 141 -15.68 1.77 -11.54
N GLN A 142 -15.38 0.83 -10.66
CA GLN A 142 -15.95 0.75 -9.32
C GLN A 142 -15.03 1.49 -8.35
N THR A 143 -15.59 2.44 -7.60
CA THR A 143 -14.84 3.31 -6.69
C THR A 143 -15.31 3.20 -5.23
N GLY A 144 -16.17 2.23 -4.94
CA GLY A 144 -16.69 2.00 -3.58
C GLY A 144 -15.70 1.22 -2.73
N GLN A 145 -15.64 1.54 -1.44
CA GLN A 145 -14.80 0.82 -0.47
C GLN A 145 -15.23 -0.64 -0.30
N LEU A 146 -16.52 -0.95 -0.52
CA LEU A 146 -17.04 -2.30 -0.62
C LEU A 146 -17.73 -2.46 -1.97
N THR A 147 -17.13 -3.25 -2.84
CA THR A 147 -17.68 -3.54 -4.18
C THR A 147 -18.05 -5.02 -4.26
N PRO A 148 -19.33 -5.40 -4.48
CA PRO A 148 -19.69 -6.79 -4.69
C PRO A 148 -19.08 -7.30 -5.99
N VAL A 149 -18.41 -8.44 -5.93
CA VAL A 149 -17.64 -9.04 -7.03
C VAL A 149 -18.34 -10.26 -7.59
N TYR A 150 -18.81 -11.13 -6.71
CA TYR A 150 -19.40 -12.42 -7.06
C TYR A 150 -20.40 -12.85 -6.01
N GLY A 151 -21.43 -13.58 -6.41
CA GLY A 151 -22.39 -14.17 -5.49
C GLY A 151 -22.39 -15.68 -5.62
N PHE A 152 -22.62 -16.35 -4.50
CA PHE A 152 -22.77 -17.80 -4.41
C PHE A 152 -23.95 -18.14 -3.51
N SER A 153 -24.53 -19.31 -3.74
CA SER A 153 -25.50 -19.94 -2.84
C SER A 153 -25.09 -21.37 -2.57
N GLY A 154 -25.30 -21.84 -1.35
CA GLY A 154 -24.85 -23.18 -0.96
C GLY A 154 -25.04 -23.49 0.51
N TYR A 155 -24.62 -24.68 0.89
CA TYR A 155 -24.67 -25.17 2.28
C TYR A 155 -23.50 -26.12 2.54
N SER A 156 -23.34 -26.55 3.79
CA SER A 156 -22.38 -27.61 4.12
C SER A 156 -22.97 -28.71 5.00
N TYR A 157 -22.45 -29.92 4.87
CA TYR A 157 -22.84 -31.05 5.69
C TYR A 157 -22.06 -31.08 7.01
N SER A 158 -22.78 -31.21 8.12
CA SER A 158 -22.21 -31.28 9.49
C SER A 158 -21.56 -32.61 9.85
N TYR A 159 -21.76 -33.65 9.04
CA TYR A 159 -21.27 -35.00 9.33
C TYR A 159 -19.77 -35.21 9.06
N TYR A 160 -19.16 -34.35 8.25
CA TYR A 160 -17.79 -34.51 7.76
C TYR A 160 -16.84 -33.46 8.34
N GLY A 161 -15.88 -33.91 9.16
CA GLY A 161 -14.63 -33.20 9.47
C GLY A 161 -14.72 -31.81 10.10
N THR A 162 -13.55 -31.19 10.27
CA THR A 162 -13.38 -29.81 10.77
C THR A 162 -13.18 -28.79 9.66
N ASP A 163 -12.80 -29.21 8.45
CA ASP A 163 -12.46 -28.31 7.34
C ASP A 163 -13.71 -27.99 6.52
N ARG A 164 -14.68 -27.37 7.20
CA ARG A 164 -15.93 -26.89 6.59
C ARG A 164 -15.74 -25.41 6.25
N SER A 165 -14.99 -25.12 5.19
CA SER A 165 -14.78 -23.75 4.70
C SER A 165 -14.93 -23.66 3.19
N LEU A 166 -15.38 -22.48 2.74
CA LEU A 166 -15.19 -21.99 1.39
C LEU A 166 -14.14 -20.89 1.45
N ASP A 167 -12.99 -21.14 0.85
CA ASP A 167 -11.84 -20.25 0.89
C ASP A 167 -11.71 -19.52 -0.44
N LEU A 168 -11.56 -18.20 -0.40
CA LEU A 168 -11.08 -17.46 -1.57
C LEU A 168 -9.58 -17.67 -1.69
N VAL A 169 -9.10 -17.83 -2.93
CA VAL A 169 -7.68 -18.07 -3.22
C VAL A 169 -7.26 -17.29 -4.47
N PRO A 170 -5.96 -17.15 -4.75
CA PRO A 170 -5.50 -16.66 -6.06
C PRO A 170 -6.04 -17.51 -7.21
N HIS A 171 -6.39 -16.89 -8.35
CA HIS A 171 -6.75 -17.61 -9.56
C HIS A 171 -5.60 -18.56 -9.97
N PRO A 172 -5.85 -19.83 -10.32
CA PRO A 172 -4.81 -20.84 -10.54
C PRO A 172 -3.78 -20.48 -11.63
N THR A 173 -4.19 -19.74 -12.66
CA THR A 173 -3.31 -19.30 -13.76
C THR A 173 -3.07 -17.79 -13.85
N GLN A 174 -3.88 -16.96 -13.20
CA GLN A 174 -3.82 -15.50 -13.31
C GLN A 174 -3.36 -14.83 -12.00
N GLY A 175 -3.25 -15.60 -10.92
CA GLY A 175 -2.96 -15.07 -9.59
C GLY A 175 -4.15 -14.32 -8.99
N GLY A 176 -3.87 -13.60 -7.91
CA GLY A 176 -4.86 -12.83 -7.18
C GLY A 176 -4.62 -11.34 -7.39
N VAL A 177 -5.39 -10.70 -8.29
CA VAL A 177 -5.12 -9.31 -8.67
C VAL A 177 -6.39 -8.48 -8.84
N PHE A 178 -6.27 -7.19 -8.51
CA PHE A 178 -7.17 -6.13 -8.92
C PHE A 178 -6.56 -5.36 -10.09
N ALA A 179 -7.34 -5.13 -11.14
CA ALA A 179 -6.97 -4.33 -12.29
C ALA A 179 -7.67 -2.98 -12.23
N ASP A 180 -6.94 -1.90 -12.56
CA ASP A 180 -7.52 -0.58 -12.75
C ASP A 180 -7.93 -0.28 -14.21
N ASP A 181 -8.50 0.90 -14.42
CA ASP A 181 -8.96 1.39 -15.73
C ASP A 181 -7.87 2.15 -16.52
N ASP A 182 -6.59 1.99 -16.17
CA ASP A 182 -5.48 2.49 -16.99
C ASP A 182 -5.23 1.58 -18.21
N VAL A 183 -4.45 2.08 -19.18
CA VAL A 183 -4.13 1.34 -20.42
C VAL A 183 -2.62 1.37 -20.68
N PRO A 184 -1.88 0.26 -20.46
CA PRO A 184 -2.33 -1.01 -19.87
C PRO A 184 -2.71 -0.86 -18.39
N SER A 185 -3.65 -1.68 -17.92
CA SER A 185 -4.08 -1.67 -16.52
C SER A 185 -2.91 -1.93 -15.57
N ASN A 186 -2.86 -1.17 -14.49
CA ASN A 186 -2.05 -1.53 -13.34
C ASN A 186 -2.70 -2.70 -12.61
N LEU A 187 -1.89 -3.67 -12.17
CA LEU A 187 -2.34 -4.88 -11.50
C LEU A 187 -1.81 -4.87 -10.07
N ASP A 188 -2.72 -4.66 -9.12
CA ASP A 188 -2.42 -4.70 -7.70
C ASP A 188 -2.69 -6.10 -7.14
N PRO A 189 -1.71 -6.76 -6.51
CA PRO A 189 -1.96 -8.01 -5.81
C PRO A 189 -3.01 -7.85 -4.71
N ILE A 190 -3.94 -8.80 -4.62
CA ILE A 190 -4.91 -8.86 -3.52
C ILE A 190 -4.14 -9.16 -2.22
N ALA A 191 -4.24 -8.25 -1.25
CA ALA A 191 -3.47 -8.30 -0.01
C ALA A 191 -3.95 -9.37 0.98
N GLY A 192 -5.20 -9.82 0.85
CA GLY A 192 -5.80 -10.82 1.71
C GLY A 192 -7.01 -11.49 1.07
N PHE A 193 -7.13 -12.80 1.30
CA PHE A 193 -8.26 -13.61 0.86
C PHE A 193 -9.03 -14.13 2.07
N GLY A 194 -10.32 -13.84 2.10
CA GLY A 194 -11.23 -14.28 3.14
C GLY A 194 -11.77 -15.68 2.91
N SER A 195 -12.40 -16.20 3.95
CA SER A 195 -13.04 -17.48 3.97
C SER A 195 -14.39 -17.42 4.68
N LEU A 196 -15.31 -18.25 4.21
CA LEU A 196 -16.57 -18.53 4.88
C LEU A 196 -16.44 -19.88 5.58
N GLY A 197 -16.64 -19.88 6.89
CA GLY A 197 -16.63 -21.08 7.70
C GLY A 197 -18.04 -21.56 8.03
N PHE A 198 -18.18 -22.85 8.33
CA PHE A 198 -19.46 -23.45 8.70
C PHE A 198 -19.39 -24.16 10.06
N GLY A 199 -20.44 -23.97 10.85
CA GLY A 199 -20.59 -24.57 12.17
C GLY A 199 -19.53 -24.09 13.15
N ASN A 200 -18.72 -25.03 13.64
CA ASN A 200 -17.65 -24.77 14.61
C ASN A 200 -16.31 -24.39 13.95
N ASN A 201 -16.24 -24.30 12.63
CA ASN A 201 -15.07 -23.84 11.90
C ASN A 201 -15.29 -22.39 11.45
N PRO A 202 -14.81 -21.37 12.19
CA PRO A 202 -15.06 -19.98 11.85
C PRO A 202 -14.29 -19.55 10.59
N GLY A 203 -14.95 -18.81 9.70
CA GLY A 203 -14.29 -18.15 8.57
C GLY A 203 -13.56 -16.87 8.98
N SER A 204 -12.84 -16.27 8.04
CA SER A 204 -12.05 -15.06 8.25
C SER A 204 -12.35 -13.98 7.21
N ALA A 205 -12.50 -12.73 7.66
CA ALA A 205 -12.55 -11.55 6.80
C ALA A 205 -11.26 -10.75 7.01
N PRO A 206 -10.25 -10.88 6.13
CA PRO A 206 -9.06 -10.05 6.20
C PRO A 206 -9.44 -8.65 5.76
N CYS A 207 -9.91 -7.83 6.69
CA CYS A 207 -10.26 -6.46 6.36
C CYS A 207 -9.03 -5.65 5.99
N PRO A 208 -9.14 -4.77 4.98
CA PRO A 208 -8.07 -3.85 4.69
C PRO A 208 -7.90 -2.97 5.92
N THR A 209 -6.73 -3.01 6.52
CA THR A 209 -6.39 -2.05 7.57
C THR A 209 -6.11 -0.73 6.88
N ASP A 210 -6.76 0.35 7.32
CA ASP A 210 -6.21 1.69 7.04
C ASP A 210 -4.76 1.63 7.50
N VAL A 211 -3.83 1.67 6.56
CA VAL A 211 -2.41 1.72 6.91
C VAL A 211 -2.27 3.07 7.58
N ALA A 212 -2.23 3.06 8.90
CA ALA A 212 -2.31 4.27 9.68
C ALA A 212 -1.01 5.04 9.42
N LEU A 213 -1.12 6.06 8.56
CA LEU A 213 -0.01 6.92 8.19
C LEU A 213 0.14 8.01 9.25
N GLY A 214 1.37 8.40 9.50
CA GLY A 214 1.70 9.44 10.45
C GLY A 214 3.00 10.13 10.09
N ALA A 215 3.22 11.27 10.72
CA ALA A 215 4.46 12.01 10.58
C ALA A 215 5.62 11.22 11.18
N CYS A 216 6.63 10.95 10.35
CA CYS A 216 7.89 10.35 10.74
C CYS A 216 9.01 11.39 10.61
N CYS A 217 9.66 11.67 11.72
CA CYS A 217 10.77 12.61 11.80
C CYS A 217 12.10 11.87 11.75
N LEU A 218 12.82 12.06 10.65
CA LEU A 218 14.14 11.48 10.43
C LEU A 218 15.22 12.26 11.20
N GLU A 219 16.41 11.66 11.33
CA GLU A 219 17.54 12.27 12.04
C GLU A 219 18.00 13.61 11.41
N ASP A 220 17.78 13.80 10.12
CA ASP A 220 18.13 15.02 9.39
C ASP A 220 17.05 16.11 9.46
N CYS A 221 16.09 15.96 10.37
CA CYS A 221 14.97 16.89 10.55
C CYS A 221 13.96 16.94 9.42
N SER A 222 14.10 16.07 8.41
CA SER A 222 13.05 15.90 7.41
C SER A 222 11.85 15.15 8.00
N CYS A 223 10.67 15.55 7.55
CA CYS A 223 9.42 14.87 7.89
C CYS A 223 8.86 14.19 6.65
N ILE A 224 8.55 12.91 6.77
CA ILE A 224 7.81 12.14 5.77
C ILE A 224 6.55 11.56 6.40
N VAL A 225 5.46 11.48 5.62
CA VAL A 225 4.25 10.76 6.04
C VAL A 225 4.42 9.32 5.61
N THR A 226 4.50 8.40 6.57
CA THR A 226 4.76 6.97 6.33
C THR A 226 4.10 6.15 7.43
N THR A 227 4.20 4.83 7.35
CA THR A 227 3.68 3.91 8.38
C THR A 227 4.62 3.87 9.59
N ARG A 228 4.11 3.40 10.74
CA ARG A 228 4.97 3.17 11.92
C ARG A 228 6.16 2.25 11.61
N ASP A 229 5.94 1.20 10.82
CA ASP A 229 6.94 0.16 10.56
C ASP A 229 8.03 0.62 9.58
N GLU A 230 7.70 1.53 8.67
CA GLU A 230 8.63 2.12 7.71
C GLU A 230 9.36 3.36 8.26
N CYS A 231 8.90 3.90 9.38
CA CYS A 231 9.51 5.07 10.00
C CYS A 231 10.89 4.74 10.58
N GLN A 232 11.95 5.26 9.94
CA GLN A 232 13.33 5.12 10.40
C GLN A 232 13.73 6.18 11.45
N GLY A 233 12.75 6.86 12.04
CA GLY A 233 12.95 7.96 12.98
C GLY A 233 11.89 7.98 14.07
N THR A 234 11.56 9.18 14.56
CA THR A 234 10.52 9.33 15.57
C THR A 234 9.16 9.41 14.89
N TYR A 235 8.31 8.41 15.13
CA TYR A 235 6.93 8.39 14.65
C TYR A 235 6.01 9.13 15.63
N TYR A 236 5.31 10.15 15.16
CA TYR A 236 4.48 11.03 16.00
C TYR A 236 3.06 10.51 16.25
N GLY A 237 2.67 9.46 15.53
CA GLY A 237 1.35 8.84 15.68
C GLY A 237 0.53 8.93 14.42
N ASP A 238 -0.52 8.11 14.40
CA ASP A 238 -1.40 7.97 13.25
C ASP A 238 -2.24 9.23 13.06
N GLY A 239 -2.36 9.72 11.83
CA GLY A 239 -3.08 10.95 11.48
C GLY A 239 -2.27 12.24 11.66
N GLU A 240 -1.06 12.18 12.22
CA GLU A 240 -0.15 13.32 12.26
C GLU A 240 0.43 13.61 10.87
N VAL A 241 0.57 14.89 10.54
CA VAL A 241 1.01 15.35 9.22
C VAL A 241 2.35 16.08 9.30
N CYS A 242 3.06 16.17 8.19
CA CYS A 242 4.34 16.88 8.08
C CYS A 242 4.21 18.39 7.78
N ASP A 243 2.98 18.91 7.71
CA ASP A 243 2.72 20.33 7.50
C ASP A 243 1.63 20.82 8.48
N PRO A 244 1.99 21.62 9.50
CA PRO A 244 3.35 22.10 9.82
C PRO A 244 4.28 20.96 10.27
N ASN A 245 5.58 21.05 9.96
CA ASN A 245 6.57 20.01 10.34
C ASN A 245 6.62 19.84 11.87
N PRO A 246 6.24 18.66 12.42
CA PRO A 246 6.21 18.41 13.86
C PRO A 246 7.57 18.00 14.44
N CYS A 247 8.61 17.86 13.60
CA CYS A 247 9.93 17.45 14.04
C CYS A 247 10.59 18.53 14.89
N ASP A 248 10.88 18.20 16.15
CA ASP A 248 11.58 19.08 17.07
C ASP A 248 13.06 19.19 16.67
N CYS A 249 13.34 20.20 15.86
CA CYS A 249 14.68 20.50 15.39
C CYS A 249 15.26 21.70 16.13
N PRO A 250 16.55 21.65 16.53
CA PRO A 250 17.21 22.82 17.08
C PRO A 250 17.13 23.94 16.05
N VAL A 251 16.45 25.03 16.44
CA VAL A 251 16.21 26.14 15.53
C VAL A 251 17.54 26.78 15.18
N GLN A 252 17.92 26.71 13.90
CA GLN A 252 19.17 27.27 13.41
C GLN A 252 19.06 28.78 13.14
N GLY A 253 20.21 29.43 13.03
CA GLY A 253 20.36 30.87 12.97
C GLY A 253 21.84 31.26 12.89
N ALA A 254 22.10 32.51 12.56
CA ALA A 254 23.44 33.05 12.48
C ALA A 254 24.04 33.21 13.89
N CYS A 255 25.24 32.68 14.06
CA CYS A 255 26.07 32.81 15.23
C CYS A 255 27.31 33.64 14.88
N CYS A 256 27.44 34.79 15.53
CA CYS A 256 28.61 35.67 15.37
C CYS A 256 29.70 35.29 16.37
N LEU A 257 30.75 34.62 15.88
CA LEU A 257 31.85 34.16 16.70
C LEU A 257 32.78 35.32 17.13
N PRO A 258 33.55 35.17 18.23
CA PRO A 258 34.45 36.21 18.73
C PRO A 258 35.52 36.68 17.74
N ASP A 259 35.86 35.87 16.74
CA ASP A 259 36.81 36.21 15.67
C ASP A 259 36.18 37.03 14.54
N GLY A 260 34.88 37.32 14.63
CA GLY A 260 34.10 38.07 13.64
C GLY A 260 33.55 37.22 12.50
N SER A 261 33.75 35.89 12.53
CA SER A 261 33.14 34.99 11.56
C SER A 261 31.67 34.71 11.87
N CYS A 262 30.89 34.48 10.82
CA CYS A 262 29.50 34.03 10.93
C CYS A 262 29.39 32.55 10.57
N VAL A 263 28.76 31.76 11.43
CA VAL A 263 28.37 30.37 11.16
C VAL A 263 26.87 30.22 11.39
N VAL A 264 26.20 29.35 10.63
CA VAL A 264 24.82 28.96 10.94
C VAL A 264 24.89 27.76 11.89
N ASP A 265 24.40 27.95 13.10
CA ASP A 265 24.47 26.93 14.16
C ASP A 265 23.15 26.90 14.94
N SER A 266 23.04 26.18 16.06
CA SER A 266 21.96 26.29 17.04
C SER A 266 22.30 27.31 18.13
N GLU A 267 21.29 27.90 18.79
CA GLU A 267 21.50 28.83 19.93
C GLU A 267 22.44 28.26 21.02
N PRO A 268 22.24 27.03 21.54
CA PRO A 268 23.14 26.47 22.55
C PRO A 268 24.55 26.20 22.01
N GLU A 269 24.72 25.79 20.75
CA GLU A 269 26.05 25.58 20.15
C GLU A 269 26.78 26.92 19.91
N CYS A 270 26.03 27.97 19.58
CA CYS A 270 26.54 29.33 19.49
C CYS A 270 27.08 29.82 20.84
N ASP A 271 26.33 29.58 21.91
CA ASP A 271 26.73 29.91 23.28
C ASP A 271 27.97 29.12 23.72
N VAL A 272 28.06 27.83 23.40
CA VAL A 272 29.25 27.00 23.69
C VAL A 272 30.50 27.54 22.98
N GLN A 273 30.34 28.06 21.77
CA GLN A 273 31.43 28.69 21.01
C GLN A 273 31.74 30.12 21.48
N GLY A 274 30.97 30.65 22.44
CA GLY A 274 31.11 32.02 22.93
C GLY A 274 30.69 33.07 21.91
N GLY A 275 29.89 32.68 20.92
CA GLY A 275 29.35 33.58 19.90
C GLY A 275 28.10 34.31 20.37
N GLN A 276 27.67 35.29 19.58
CA GLN A 276 26.40 35.99 19.76
C GLN A 276 25.37 35.45 18.78
N TRP A 277 24.29 34.89 19.32
CA TRP A 277 23.17 34.39 18.53
C TRP A 277 22.32 35.53 17.97
N MET A 278 22.08 35.52 16.66
CA MET A 278 21.32 36.57 15.96
C MET A 278 19.82 36.29 15.86
N GLY A 279 19.39 35.11 16.33
CA GLY A 279 17.99 34.71 16.38
C GLY A 279 17.64 33.66 15.33
N LYS A 280 16.47 33.02 15.53
CA LYS A 280 15.97 31.97 14.64
C LYS A 280 15.89 32.40 13.18
N PHE A 281 16.26 31.49 12.29
CA PHE A 281 16.19 31.65 10.83
C PHE A 281 16.98 32.84 10.27
N THR A 282 17.97 33.33 11.02
CA THR A 282 18.93 34.30 10.49
C THR A 282 20.03 33.55 9.74
N GLU A 283 20.48 34.10 8.61
CA GLU A 283 21.53 33.50 7.78
C GLU A 283 22.83 34.32 7.86
N CYS A 284 23.94 33.74 7.43
CA CYS A 284 25.24 34.42 7.35
C CYS A 284 25.47 35.16 6.02
N ASP A 285 24.47 35.18 5.13
CA ASP A 285 24.48 35.98 3.91
C ASP A 285 23.14 36.72 3.75
N PRO A 286 23.10 38.06 3.86
CA PRO A 286 24.23 38.96 4.15
C PRO A 286 24.78 38.77 5.57
N ASP A 287 26.11 38.84 5.71
CA ASP A 287 26.81 38.64 6.99
C ASP A 287 26.31 39.63 8.07
N PRO A 288 25.59 39.14 9.10
CA PRO A 288 25.03 39.98 10.16
C PRO A 288 26.07 40.38 11.21
N CYS A 289 27.27 39.80 11.19
CA CYS A 289 28.34 40.02 12.17
C CYS A 289 29.24 41.20 11.82
N VAL A 290 29.23 41.62 10.55
CA VAL A 290 29.87 42.85 10.12
C VAL A 290 28.93 44.03 10.37
N ASN A 291 29.33 44.90 11.29
CA ASN A 291 28.79 46.26 11.33
C ASN A 291 29.20 46.96 10.04
N THR A 292 28.38 46.89 8.99
CA THR A 292 28.53 47.81 7.86
C THR A 292 28.10 49.19 8.36
N PRO A 293 29.02 50.16 8.47
CA PRO A 293 28.62 51.52 8.78
C PRO A 293 27.81 52.00 7.58
N ILE A 294 26.50 52.13 7.74
CA ILE A 294 25.70 52.95 6.84
C ILE A 294 26.20 54.38 7.04
N GLU A 295 27.17 54.79 6.22
CA GLU A 295 27.48 56.21 6.11
C GLU A 295 26.23 56.89 5.54
N GLU A 296 25.47 57.56 6.40
CA GLU A 296 24.38 58.42 5.96
C GLU A 296 24.96 59.55 5.09
N ARG A 297 24.93 59.35 3.77
CA ARG A 297 25.30 60.37 2.80
C ARG A 297 24.03 61.00 2.24
N SER A 298 23.97 62.32 2.31
CA SER A 298 22.94 63.07 1.60
C SER A 298 23.04 62.84 0.10
N TRP A 299 21.90 62.92 -0.61
CA TRP A 299 21.86 62.81 -2.07
C TRP A 299 22.79 63.80 -2.79
N GLY A 300 23.07 64.95 -2.17
CA GLY A 300 24.05 65.92 -2.65
C GLY A 300 25.49 65.41 -2.63
N GLN A 301 25.89 64.67 -1.59
CA GLN A 301 27.21 64.06 -1.48
C GLN A 301 27.40 62.94 -2.50
N VAL A 302 26.36 62.15 -2.79
CA VAL A 302 26.41 61.09 -3.81
C VAL A 302 26.58 61.69 -5.21
N LYS A 303 25.81 62.72 -5.56
CA LYS A 303 25.90 63.39 -6.87
C LYS A 303 27.24 64.07 -7.14
N GLY A 304 27.94 64.50 -6.09
CA GLY A 304 29.27 65.12 -6.21
C GLY A 304 30.38 64.16 -6.63
N ILE A 305 30.18 62.84 -6.44
CA ILE A 305 31.18 61.80 -6.74
C ILE A 305 31.18 61.45 -8.24
N TYR A 306 30.04 61.61 -8.93
CA TYR A 306 29.86 61.25 -10.34
C TYR A 306 29.97 62.45 -11.31
N ARG A 307 30.72 63.49 -10.92
CA ARG A 307 30.91 64.71 -11.72
C ARG A 307 32.32 64.84 -12.26
#